data_AF-A0A367HWG6-F1
#
_entry.id   AF-A0A367HWG6-F1
#
_cell.length_a   1.000
_cell.length_b   1.000
_cell.length_c   1.000
_cell.angle_alpha   90.00
_cell.angle_beta   90.00
_cell.angle_gamma   90.00
#
_symmetry.space_group_name_H-M   'P 1'
#
loop_
_entity.id
_entity.type
_entity.pdbx_description
1 polymer ?
#
loop_
_entity_poly.entity_id
_entity_poly.type
_entity_poly.pdbx_seq_one_letter_code
_entity_poly.pdbx_strand_id
1 'polypeptide(L)'
;MLLLDDLPETLLDLAVPHEDINELTSLAARFAAEPELAELLERSARILVHDIGAVGVHPELPALPEGLGDLERWFPVYVAVAALPHVRAYHRERGIPEDIARRTLADLGRHIALHHRRRGIGGLAVPGWLRLHFRGEIYQLGRLQFQRSRLGERTSRAIAAAGLDVEPGEPCLDLHIPDYQGPLTPAACADSIDRARRFFARHFPEERYRIGACHSWLLDDQLRDHLPEHSNILGFQDLFRTAYKDDEPSDREPVGFVFGDPELPVAGLPQDTAVQRAVTRHLLDGGHWYLGHGWFEL
;
A
#
# COMPACT_ATOMS: atom_id res chain seq x y z
N MET A 1 6.24 21.18 -16.58
CA MET A 1 5.17 21.70 -15.69
C MET A 1 5.71 21.65 -14.27
N LEU A 2 6.13 22.81 -13.75
CA LEU A 2 6.87 22.95 -12.48
C LEU A 2 5.89 23.07 -11.32
N LEU A 3 5.49 21.93 -10.74
CA LEU A 3 4.56 21.82 -9.59
C LEU A 3 3.21 22.54 -9.82
N LEU A 4 2.21 22.26 -8.98
CA LEU A 4 0.92 22.94 -9.09
C LEU A 4 1.03 24.33 -8.46
N ASP A 5 0.41 25.35 -9.08
CA ASP A 5 0.47 26.76 -8.64
C ASP A 5 0.02 26.95 -7.17
N ASP A 6 -0.72 25.99 -6.62
CA ASP A 6 -1.14 25.92 -5.22
C ASP A 6 -0.69 24.60 -4.57
N LEU A 7 0.62 24.49 -4.33
CA LEU A 7 1.23 23.32 -3.69
C LEU A 7 0.65 23.04 -2.29
N PRO A 8 0.45 24.02 -1.39
CA PRO A 8 -0.14 23.76 -0.07
C PRO A 8 -1.51 23.09 -0.13
N GLU A 9 -2.45 23.59 -0.93
CA GLU A 9 -3.78 22.98 -1.08
C GLU A 9 -3.70 21.60 -1.73
N THR A 10 -2.78 21.43 -2.70
CA THR A 10 -2.51 20.11 -3.29
C THR A 10 -2.03 19.09 -2.24
N LEU A 11 -1.14 19.50 -1.33
CA LEU A 11 -0.63 18.63 -0.27
C LEU A 11 -1.74 18.29 0.74
N LEU A 12 -2.60 19.25 1.08
CA LEU A 12 -3.79 19.01 1.93
C LEU A 12 -4.75 18.00 1.30
N ASP A 13 -5.03 18.12 0.01
CA ASP A 13 -5.86 17.17 -0.75
C ASP A 13 -5.30 15.74 -0.74
N LEU A 14 -3.98 15.60 -0.64
CA LEU A 14 -3.27 14.32 -0.52
C LEU A 14 -3.10 13.86 0.93
N ALA A 15 -3.76 14.53 1.86
CA ALA A 15 -3.73 14.27 3.30
C ALA A 15 -2.32 14.33 3.91
N VAL A 16 -1.41 15.10 3.31
CA VAL A 16 -0.07 15.34 3.89
C VAL A 16 -0.25 15.93 5.30
N PRO A 17 0.48 15.42 6.32
CA PRO A 17 0.39 15.97 7.66
C PRO A 17 0.67 17.47 7.67
N HIS A 18 -0.15 18.23 8.41
CA HIS A 18 -0.09 19.69 8.41
C HIS A 18 1.29 20.22 8.84
N GLU A 19 1.99 19.48 9.71
CA GLU A 19 3.33 19.83 10.18
C GLU A 19 4.40 19.81 9.08
N ASP A 20 4.19 19.04 8.00
CA ASP A 20 5.16 18.90 6.90
C ASP A 20 4.95 19.90 5.76
N ILE A 21 3.78 20.54 5.67
CA ILE A 21 3.39 21.38 4.52
C ILE A 21 4.35 22.55 4.33
N ASN A 22 4.74 23.22 5.42
CA ASN A 22 5.64 24.36 5.37
C ASN A 22 7.03 23.97 4.88
N GLU A 23 7.55 22.82 5.33
CA GLU A 23 8.84 22.31 4.89
C GLU A 23 8.80 21.97 3.39
N LEU A 24 7.79 21.21 2.96
CA LEU A 24 7.59 20.85 1.55
C LEU A 24 7.40 22.08 0.66
N THR A 25 6.70 23.10 1.14
CA THR A 25 6.50 24.34 0.37
C THR A 25 7.79 25.14 0.28
N SER A 26 8.58 25.21 1.36
CA SER A 26 9.88 25.88 1.37
C SER A 26 10.88 25.20 0.43
N LEU A 27 10.95 23.86 0.47
CA LEU A 27 11.86 23.08 -0.39
C LEU A 27 11.49 23.16 -1.88
N ALA A 28 10.21 23.41 -2.21
CA ALA A 28 9.76 23.52 -3.60
C ALA A 28 10.45 24.63 -4.40
N ALA A 29 10.90 25.71 -3.72
CA ALA A 29 11.63 26.81 -4.35
C ALA A 29 12.93 26.34 -5.05
N ARG A 30 13.52 25.22 -4.62
CA ARG A 30 14.72 24.65 -5.25
C ARG A 30 14.47 24.23 -6.70
N PHE A 31 13.28 23.71 -7.04
CA PHE A 31 12.97 23.35 -8.42
C PHE A 31 12.91 24.56 -9.37
N ALA A 32 12.63 25.76 -8.86
CA ALA A 32 12.70 26.98 -9.66
C ALA A 32 14.14 27.51 -9.79
N ALA A 33 14.97 27.29 -8.76
CA ALA A 33 16.35 27.78 -8.71
C ALA A 33 17.37 26.85 -9.41
N GLU A 34 17.09 25.55 -9.48
CA GLU A 34 18.02 24.51 -9.95
C GLU A 34 17.43 23.77 -11.16
N PRO A 35 17.76 24.17 -12.41
CA PRO A 35 17.18 23.58 -13.62
C PRO A 35 17.37 22.06 -13.75
N GLU A 36 18.51 21.54 -13.33
CA GLU A 36 18.81 20.10 -13.37
C GLU A 36 17.86 19.30 -12.46
N LEU A 37 17.52 19.85 -11.30
CA LEU A 37 16.58 19.24 -10.36
C LEU A 37 15.15 19.28 -10.89
N ALA A 38 14.75 20.36 -11.57
CA ALA A 38 13.48 20.45 -12.26
C ALA A 38 13.35 19.42 -13.39
N GLU A 39 14.41 19.26 -14.20
CA GLU A 39 14.45 18.27 -15.27
C GLU A 39 14.38 16.85 -14.71
N LEU A 40 15.09 16.57 -13.61
CA LEU A 40 15.02 15.30 -12.90
C LEU A 40 13.61 14.99 -12.42
N LEU A 41 12.92 15.97 -11.82
CA LEU A 41 11.53 15.84 -11.38
C LEU A 41 10.60 15.53 -12.56
N GLU A 42 10.69 16.30 -13.64
CA GLU A 42 9.85 16.10 -14.82
C GLU A 42 10.11 14.73 -15.49
N ARG A 43 11.38 14.32 -15.59
CA ARG A 43 11.74 12.99 -16.11
C ARG A 43 11.19 11.88 -15.21
N SER A 44 11.31 12.02 -13.89
CA SER A 44 10.81 11.04 -12.92
C SER A 44 9.28 10.91 -12.99
N ALA A 45 8.56 12.04 -13.07
CA ALA A 45 7.11 12.04 -13.21
C ALA A 45 6.66 11.37 -14.52
N ARG A 46 7.33 11.67 -15.65
CA ARG A 46 7.06 11.03 -16.94
C ARG A 46 7.30 9.52 -16.92
N ILE A 47 8.40 9.08 -16.30
CA ILE A 47 8.71 7.64 -16.14
C ILE A 47 7.65 6.97 -15.27
N LEU A 48 7.24 7.60 -14.16
CA LEU A 48 6.23 7.04 -13.26
C LEU A 48 4.91 6.77 -13.99
N VAL A 49 4.46 7.71 -14.82
CA VAL A 49 3.16 7.63 -15.52
C VAL A 49 3.25 7.01 -16.91
N HIS A 50 4.45 6.59 -17.35
CA HIS A 50 4.63 5.87 -18.60
C HIS A 50 3.82 4.56 -18.58
N ASP A 51 3.01 4.30 -19.61
CA ASP A 51 2.06 3.16 -19.64
C ASP A 51 1.13 3.12 -18.42
N ILE A 52 0.61 4.27 -17.99
CA ILE A 52 -0.37 4.35 -16.90
C ILE A 52 -1.52 3.35 -17.14
N GLY A 53 -1.84 2.57 -16.10
CA GLY A 53 -2.83 1.49 -16.15
C GLY A 53 -2.27 0.12 -16.53
N ALA A 54 -1.03 0.00 -17.01
CA ALA A 54 -0.39 -1.29 -17.24
C ALA A 54 -0.06 -1.99 -15.91
N VAL A 55 -0.57 -3.21 -15.74
CA VAL A 55 -0.42 -4.02 -14.52
C VAL A 55 0.93 -4.70 -14.49
N GLY A 56 1.61 -4.62 -13.34
CA GLY A 56 2.87 -5.34 -13.10
C GLY A 56 4.10 -4.70 -13.75
N VAL A 57 3.97 -3.47 -14.26
CA VAL A 57 5.11 -2.69 -14.75
C VAL A 57 5.69 -1.89 -13.59
N HIS A 58 6.99 -2.03 -13.38
CA HIS A 58 7.70 -1.37 -12.28
C HIS A 58 8.77 -0.44 -12.86
N PRO A 59 8.39 0.82 -13.19
CA PRO A 59 9.36 1.75 -13.74
C PRO A 59 10.41 2.10 -12.68
N GLU A 60 11.67 2.01 -13.08
CA GLU A 60 12.79 2.47 -12.25
C GLU A 60 12.95 3.98 -12.39
N LEU A 61 12.74 4.69 -11.30
CA LEU A 61 12.97 6.13 -11.27
C LEU A 61 14.48 6.42 -11.30
N PRO A 62 14.90 7.53 -11.92
CA PRO A 62 16.30 7.93 -11.90
C PRO A 62 16.83 8.10 -10.47
N ALA A 63 18.10 7.74 -10.26
CA ALA A 63 18.78 7.98 -8.99
C ALA A 63 18.85 9.49 -8.69
N LEU A 64 18.71 9.82 -7.41
CA LEU A 64 18.87 11.18 -6.92
C LEU A 64 20.36 11.52 -6.78
N PRO A 65 20.78 12.74 -7.14
CA PRO A 65 22.09 13.27 -6.75
C PRO A 65 22.29 13.21 -5.23
N GLU A 66 23.52 12.96 -4.80
CA GLU A 66 23.88 13.02 -3.38
C GLU A 66 23.90 14.47 -2.88
N GLY A 67 23.65 14.66 -1.58
CA GLY A 67 23.80 15.96 -0.92
C GLY A 67 22.62 16.89 -1.14
N LEU A 68 21.44 16.36 -1.46
CA LEU A 68 20.21 17.15 -1.55
C LEU A 68 19.58 17.41 -0.17
N GLY A 69 20.12 16.80 0.89
CA GLY A 69 19.69 16.99 2.27
C GLY A 69 18.25 16.55 2.46
N ASP A 70 17.43 17.40 3.06
CA ASP A 70 16.02 17.09 3.34
C ASP A 70 15.19 16.80 2.09
N LEU A 71 15.62 17.29 0.93
CA LEU A 71 14.94 17.01 -0.32
C LEU A 71 15.01 15.54 -0.71
N GLU A 72 16.02 14.77 -0.28
CA GLU A 72 16.16 13.34 -0.65
C GLU A 72 14.95 12.51 -0.20
N ARG A 73 14.50 12.70 1.04
CA ARG A 73 13.32 12.01 1.60
C ARG A 73 11.99 12.55 1.07
N TRP A 74 11.98 13.78 0.57
CA TRP A 74 10.79 14.47 0.08
C TRP A 74 10.63 14.40 -1.44
N PHE A 75 11.68 14.11 -2.19
CA PHE A 75 11.66 14.05 -3.66
C PHE A 75 10.53 13.16 -4.20
N PRO A 76 10.25 11.96 -3.64
CA PRO A 76 9.13 11.15 -4.09
C PRO A 76 7.75 11.81 -3.95
N VAL A 77 7.56 12.70 -2.97
CA VAL A 77 6.32 13.48 -2.80
C VAL A 77 6.15 14.45 -3.96
N TYR A 78 7.22 15.13 -4.37
CA TYR A 78 7.17 16.01 -5.55
C TYR A 78 6.92 15.24 -6.83
N VAL A 79 7.52 14.05 -7.00
CA VAL A 79 7.24 13.17 -8.15
C VAL A 79 5.76 12.79 -8.18
N ALA A 80 5.18 12.43 -7.04
CA ALA A 80 3.75 12.15 -6.91
C ALA A 80 2.89 13.38 -7.27
N VAL A 81 3.21 14.57 -6.74
CA VAL A 81 2.51 15.82 -7.06
C VAL A 81 2.58 16.14 -8.55
N ALA A 82 3.76 16.01 -9.17
CA ALA A 82 3.95 16.24 -10.61
C ALA A 82 3.18 15.23 -11.47
N ALA A 83 2.96 14.00 -10.97
CA ALA A 83 2.17 12.96 -11.64
C ALA A 83 0.64 13.17 -11.49
N LEU A 84 0.17 14.03 -10.59
CA LEU A 84 -1.26 14.17 -10.28
C LEU A 84 -2.15 14.46 -11.49
N PRO A 85 -1.81 15.39 -12.40
CA PRO A 85 -2.68 15.67 -13.54
C PRO A 85 -2.88 14.46 -14.45
N HIS A 86 -1.85 13.62 -14.59
CA HIS A 86 -1.89 12.40 -15.40
C HIS A 86 -2.78 11.33 -14.77
N VAL A 87 -2.59 11.01 -13.49
CA VAL A 87 -3.43 9.99 -12.81
C VAL A 87 -4.88 10.46 -12.64
N ARG A 88 -5.11 11.76 -12.40
CA ARG A 88 -6.48 12.32 -12.37
C ARG A 88 -7.14 12.24 -13.75
N ALA A 89 -6.41 12.45 -14.84
CA ALA A 89 -6.94 12.25 -16.20
C ALA A 89 -7.29 10.78 -16.45
N TYR A 90 -6.38 9.87 -16.12
CA TYR A 90 -6.62 8.43 -16.23
C TYR A 90 -7.86 7.98 -15.43
N HIS A 91 -8.00 8.45 -14.19
CA HIS A 91 -9.19 8.17 -13.38
C HIS A 91 -10.48 8.68 -14.02
N ARG A 92 -10.48 9.87 -14.61
CA ARG A 92 -11.64 10.39 -15.35
C ARG A 92 -11.96 9.57 -16.59
N GLU A 93 -10.95 9.17 -17.36
CA GLU A 93 -11.11 8.32 -18.55
C GLU A 93 -11.70 6.95 -18.20
N ARG A 94 -11.28 6.37 -17.08
CA ARG A 94 -11.83 5.12 -16.51
C ARG A 94 -13.19 5.32 -15.83
N GLY A 95 -13.67 6.56 -15.72
CA GLY A 95 -14.92 6.90 -15.05
C GLY A 95 -14.90 6.64 -13.54
N ILE A 96 -13.72 6.62 -12.91
CA ILE A 96 -13.56 6.39 -11.47
C ILE A 96 -14.26 7.53 -10.70
N PRO A 97 -15.14 7.23 -9.73
CA PRO A 97 -15.75 8.25 -8.88
C PRO A 97 -14.70 9.13 -8.19
N GLU A 98 -14.95 10.44 -8.17
CA GLU A 98 -14.00 11.43 -7.65
C GLU A 98 -13.61 11.17 -6.19
N ASP A 99 -14.55 10.69 -5.37
CA ASP A 99 -14.28 10.35 -3.98
C ASP A 99 -13.37 9.14 -3.81
N ILE A 100 -13.50 8.11 -4.67
CA ILE A 100 -12.59 6.96 -4.70
C ILE A 100 -11.21 7.41 -5.18
N ALA A 101 -11.14 8.21 -6.26
CA ALA A 101 -9.89 8.74 -6.77
C ALA A 101 -9.13 9.55 -5.71
N ARG A 102 -9.82 10.45 -5.01
CA ARG A 102 -9.24 11.27 -3.93
C ARG A 102 -8.76 10.41 -2.76
N ARG A 103 -9.60 9.50 -2.23
CA ARG A 103 -9.22 8.62 -1.10
C ARG A 103 -8.05 7.70 -1.44
N THR A 104 -7.97 7.25 -2.69
CA THR A 104 -6.85 6.45 -3.19
C THR A 104 -5.57 7.27 -3.19
N LEU A 105 -5.58 8.50 -3.71
CA LEU A 105 -4.37 9.34 -3.77
C LEU A 105 -3.96 9.91 -2.40
N ALA A 106 -4.90 10.07 -1.47
CA ALA A 106 -4.65 10.47 -0.08
C ALA A 106 -3.83 9.44 0.72
N ASP A 107 -3.55 8.26 0.14
CA ASP A 107 -2.63 7.29 0.72
C ASP A 107 -1.18 7.81 0.80
N LEU A 108 -0.85 8.86 0.04
CA LEU A 108 0.41 9.59 0.15
C LEU A 108 0.63 10.12 1.57
N GLY A 109 -0.34 10.90 2.08
CA GLY A 109 -0.29 11.45 3.43
C GLY A 109 -0.20 10.38 4.52
N ARG A 110 -0.88 9.25 4.32
CA ARG A 110 -0.78 8.09 5.21
C ARG A 110 0.64 7.55 5.30
N HIS A 111 1.34 7.44 4.18
CA HIS A 111 2.71 6.95 4.16
C HIS A 111 3.70 7.94 4.77
N ILE A 112 3.43 9.24 4.70
CA ILE A 112 4.20 10.26 5.43
C ILE A 112 3.99 10.12 6.93
N ALA A 113 2.75 9.92 7.38
CA ALA A 113 2.47 9.64 8.80
C ALA A 113 3.12 8.34 9.29
N LEU A 114 3.17 7.30 8.44
CA LEU A 114 3.94 6.09 8.72
C LEU A 114 5.43 6.41 8.83
N HIS A 115 5.99 7.21 7.93
CA HIS A 115 7.39 7.61 7.99
C HIS A 115 7.75 8.34 9.29
N HIS A 116 6.91 9.28 9.74
CA HIS A 116 7.03 9.91 11.06
C HIS A 116 7.08 8.87 12.17
N ARG A 117 6.13 7.95 12.18
CA ARG A 117 6.08 6.87 13.17
C ARG A 117 7.35 6.00 13.15
N ARG A 118 7.94 5.76 11.97
CA ARG A 118 9.14 4.90 11.81
C ARG A 118 10.45 5.61 12.14
N ARG A 119 10.58 6.89 11.75
CA ARG A 119 11.86 7.62 11.70
C ARG A 119 11.90 8.87 12.59
N GLY A 120 10.77 9.25 13.18
CA GLY A 120 10.62 10.46 13.98
C GLY A 120 10.64 11.77 13.16
N ILE A 121 10.61 11.68 11.83
CA ILE A 121 10.63 12.81 10.89
C ILE A 121 9.71 12.51 9.70
N GLY A 122 9.23 13.54 9.01
CA GLY A 122 8.43 13.40 7.79
C GLY A 122 9.28 12.93 6.61
N GLY A 123 8.69 12.20 5.66
CA GLY A 123 9.36 11.70 4.47
C GLY A 123 8.61 10.55 3.81
N LEU A 124 9.19 9.92 2.80
CA LEU A 124 8.61 8.74 2.15
C LEU A 124 9.64 7.61 2.00
N ALA A 125 9.47 6.52 2.78
CA ALA A 125 10.39 5.38 2.78
C ALA A 125 10.09 4.31 1.71
N VAL A 126 8.88 4.31 1.13
CA VAL A 126 8.44 3.29 0.16
C VAL A 126 7.91 3.94 -1.12
N PRO A 127 8.75 4.67 -1.87
CA PRO A 127 8.33 5.27 -3.14
C PRO A 127 7.75 4.22 -4.10
N GLY A 128 8.25 2.98 -4.04
CA GLY A 128 7.76 1.86 -4.84
C GLY A 128 6.31 1.46 -4.56
N TRP A 129 5.73 1.74 -3.39
CA TRP A 129 4.34 1.39 -3.09
C TRP A 129 3.36 2.42 -3.68
N LEU A 130 3.66 3.70 -3.49
CA LEU A 130 2.80 4.77 -4.03
C LEU A 130 2.76 4.77 -5.56
N ARG A 131 3.73 4.18 -6.24
CA ARG A 131 3.67 3.99 -7.70
C ARG A 131 2.35 3.36 -8.14
N LEU A 132 1.83 2.39 -7.40
CA LEU A 132 0.60 1.67 -7.75
C LEU A 132 -0.60 2.63 -7.80
N HIS A 133 -0.64 3.60 -6.89
CA HIS A 133 -1.70 4.60 -6.78
C HIS A 133 -1.65 5.57 -7.95
N PHE A 134 -0.44 6.06 -8.27
CA PHE A 134 -0.22 7.03 -9.34
C PHE A 134 -0.22 6.41 -10.74
N ARG A 135 -0.21 5.07 -10.83
CA ARG A 135 -0.36 4.31 -12.08
C ARG A 135 -1.76 3.72 -12.29
N GLY A 136 -2.70 3.92 -11.37
CA GLY A 136 -4.06 3.37 -11.47
C GLY A 136 -4.11 1.84 -11.36
N GLU A 137 -3.18 1.26 -10.62
CA GLU A 137 -3.13 -0.19 -10.33
C GLU A 137 -3.87 -0.53 -9.03
N ILE A 138 -3.94 0.38 -8.06
CA ILE A 138 -4.58 0.14 -6.75
C ILE A 138 -5.66 1.18 -6.43
N TYR A 139 -6.73 0.75 -5.75
CA TYR A 139 -7.87 1.59 -5.37
C TYR A 139 -8.30 1.37 -3.93
N GLN A 140 -8.60 2.47 -3.22
CA GLN A 140 -9.19 2.44 -1.89
C GLN A 140 -10.70 2.22 -1.97
N LEU A 141 -11.19 1.06 -1.54
CA LEU A 141 -12.60 0.68 -1.62
C LEU A 141 -13.12 0.27 -0.23
N GLY A 142 -13.59 1.26 0.54
CA GLY A 142 -14.03 1.02 1.91
C GLY A 142 -12.82 0.96 2.86
N ARG A 143 -12.73 -0.09 3.67
CA ARG A 143 -11.64 -0.33 4.62
C ARG A 143 -10.38 -0.90 3.98
N LEU A 144 -10.52 -1.57 2.84
CA LEU A 144 -9.44 -2.30 2.17
C LEU A 144 -9.04 -1.62 0.86
N GLN A 145 -7.83 -1.91 0.41
CA GLN A 145 -7.34 -1.53 -0.91
C GLN A 145 -7.29 -2.75 -1.80
N PHE A 146 -7.52 -2.56 -3.09
CA PHE A 146 -7.50 -3.63 -4.09
C PHE A 146 -6.63 -3.22 -5.26
N GLN A 147 -5.64 -4.05 -5.55
CA GLN A 147 -4.68 -3.88 -6.63
C GLN A 147 -5.03 -4.84 -7.76
N ARG A 148 -5.09 -4.30 -8.98
CA ARG A 148 -5.10 -5.07 -10.24
C ARG A 148 -3.77 -5.81 -10.34
N SER A 149 -3.81 -7.13 -10.34
CA SER A 149 -2.63 -8.00 -10.30
C SER A 149 -2.83 -9.25 -11.15
N ARG A 150 -1.87 -10.18 -11.09
CA ARG A 150 -1.91 -11.45 -11.78
C ARG A 150 -1.52 -12.58 -10.84
N LEU A 151 -2.19 -13.73 -10.95
CA LEU A 151 -1.92 -14.89 -10.11
C LEU A 151 -0.49 -15.40 -10.34
N GLY A 152 0.24 -15.59 -9.24
CA GLY A 152 1.53 -16.29 -9.24
C GLY A 152 1.37 -17.81 -9.23
N GLU A 153 2.44 -18.53 -9.60
CA GLU A 153 2.40 -19.99 -9.78
C GLU A 153 1.93 -20.77 -8.54
N ARG A 154 2.45 -20.43 -7.35
CA ARG A 154 2.10 -21.13 -6.10
C ARG A 154 0.62 -20.92 -5.76
N THR A 155 0.12 -19.70 -5.92
CA THR A 155 -1.28 -19.35 -5.66
C THR A 155 -2.21 -20.05 -6.64
N SER A 156 -1.93 -20.01 -7.95
CA SER A 156 -2.73 -20.72 -8.96
C SER A 156 -2.77 -22.22 -8.71
N ARG A 157 -1.64 -22.85 -8.34
CA ARG A 157 -1.60 -24.28 -7.99
C ARG A 157 -2.51 -24.62 -6.81
N ALA A 158 -2.51 -23.80 -5.76
CA ALA A 158 -3.36 -24.01 -4.60
C ALA A 158 -4.85 -23.85 -4.94
N ILE A 159 -5.19 -22.88 -5.78
CA ILE A 159 -6.56 -22.66 -6.26
C ILE A 159 -7.04 -23.83 -7.14
N ALA A 160 -6.18 -24.30 -8.06
CA ALA A 160 -6.46 -25.45 -8.91
C ALA A 160 -6.67 -26.74 -8.09
N ALA A 161 -5.86 -26.95 -7.05
CA ALA A 161 -6.03 -28.07 -6.11
C ALA A 161 -7.37 -28.00 -5.33
N ALA A 162 -7.93 -26.80 -5.16
CA ALA A 162 -9.26 -26.59 -4.58
C ALA A 162 -10.42 -26.72 -5.60
N GLY A 163 -10.12 -27.10 -6.85
CA GLY A 163 -11.11 -27.44 -7.88
C GLY A 163 -11.55 -26.28 -8.78
N LEU A 164 -10.84 -25.15 -8.75
CA LEU A 164 -11.12 -24.02 -9.64
C LEU A 164 -10.18 -24.01 -10.83
N ASP A 165 -10.73 -23.82 -12.03
CA ASP A 165 -9.97 -23.66 -13.27
C ASP A 165 -9.37 -22.24 -13.34
N VAL A 166 -8.07 -22.14 -13.02
CA VAL A 166 -7.26 -20.93 -13.07
C VAL A 166 -5.82 -21.26 -13.48
N GLU A 167 -5.22 -20.39 -14.27
CA GLU A 167 -3.81 -20.49 -14.67
C GLU A 167 -2.94 -19.36 -14.07
N PRO A 168 -1.63 -19.57 -13.91
CA PRO A 168 -0.70 -18.49 -13.61
C PRO A 168 -0.80 -17.35 -14.64
N GLY A 169 -0.72 -16.12 -14.18
CA GLY A 169 -0.84 -14.93 -15.02
C GLY A 169 -2.27 -14.44 -15.24
N GLU A 170 -3.31 -15.20 -14.86
CA GLU A 170 -4.69 -14.73 -14.91
C GLU A 170 -4.91 -13.50 -13.99
N PRO A 171 -5.80 -12.55 -14.37
CA PRO A 171 -6.10 -11.38 -13.54
C PRO A 171 -6.65 -11.75 -12.16
N CYS A 172 -6.07 -11.16 -11.11
CA CYS A 172 -6.57 -11.24 -9.73
C CYS A 172 -6.57 -9.86 -9.06
N LEU A 173 -7.30 -9.74 -7.95
CA LEU A 173 -7.23 -8.57 -7.09
C LEU A 173 -6.39 -8.89 -5.85
N ASP A 174 -5.22 -8.27 -5.75
CA ASP A 174 -4.44 -8.31 -4.52
C ASP A 174 -5.05 -7.35 -3.51
N LEU A 175 -5.39 -7.87 -2.33
CA LEU A 175 -6.05 -7.16 -1.25
C LEU A 175 -5.00 -6.67 -0.25
N HIS A 176 -5.06 -5.38 0.05
CA HIS A 176 -4.14 -4.68 0.93
C HIS A 176 -4.85 -3.99 2.08
N ILE A 177 -4.15 -3.85 3.21
CA ILE A 177 -4.70 -3.38 4.48
C ILE A 177 -4.03 -2.06 4.87
N PRO A 178 -4.63 -0.91 4.52
CA PRO A 178 -4.06 0.37 4.92
C PRO A 178 -4.16 0.57 6.43
N ASP A 179 -3.11 1.14 7.03
CA ASP A 179 -3.14 1.64 8.42
C ASP A 179 -4.00 2.92 8.53
N TYR A 180 -4.30 3.38 9.74
CA TYR A 180 -5.06 4.62 10.00
C TYR A 180 -6.45 4.66 9.31
N GLN A 181 -7.10 3.49 9.17
CA GLN A 181 -8.49 3.37 8.69
C GLN A 181 -9.41 2.62 9.66
N GLY A 182 -9.02 2.55 10.92
CA GLY A 182 -9.80 1.87 11.96
C GLY A 182 -9.75 0.34 11.86
N PRO A 183 -10.59 -0.36 12.63
CA PRO A 183 -10.54 -1.81 12.78
C PRO A 183 -10.99 -2.58 11.52
N LEU A 184 -10.47 -3.79 11.35
CA LEU A 184 -10.87 -4.77 10.32
C LEU A 184 -12.18 -5.49 10.69
N THR A 185 -13.25 -4.75 10.98
CA THR A 185 -14.51 -5.40 11.36
C THR A 185 -15.03 -6.28 10.21
N PRO A 186 -15.67 -7.42 10.50
CA PRO A 186 -16.20 -8.30 9.45
C PRO A 186 -17.10 -7.57 8.45
N ALA A 187 -17.95 -6.65 8.94
CA ALA A 187 -18.82 -5.83 8.10
C ALA A 187 -18.05 -4.88 7.17
N ALA A 188 -16.98 -4.24 7.66
CA ALA A 188 -16.17 -3.34 6.84
C ALA A 188 -15.37 -4.11 5.77
N CYS A 189 -14.87 -5.29 6.10
CA CYS A 189 -14.20 -6.17 5.13
C CYS A 189 -15.17 -6.65 4.05
N ALA A 190 -16.37 -7.13 4.44
CA ALA A 190 -17.39 -7.59 3.50
C ALA A 190 -17.86 -6.47 2.56
N ASP A 191 -18.11 -5.26 3.09
CA ASP A 191 -18.46 -4.08 2.28
C ASP A 191 -17.35 -3.72 1.29
N SER A 192 -16.09 -3.80 1.72
CA SER A 192 -14.94 -3.52 0.85
C SER A 192 -14.84 -4.50 -0.31
N ILE A 193 -15.04 -5.79 -0.06
CA ILE A 193 -15.03 -6.84 -1.09
C ILE A 193 -16.20 -6.66 -2.08
N ASP A 194 -17.41 -6.36 -1.58
CA ASP A 194 -18.58 -6.10 -2.43
C ASP A 194 -18.40 -4.84 -3.29
N ARG A 195 -17.79 -3.79 -2.75
CA ARG A 195 -17.36 -2.61 -3.54
C ARG A 195 -16.35 -2.99 -4.62
N ALA A 196 -15.35 -3.81 -4.31
CA ALA A 196 -14.36 -4.26 -5.28
C ALA A 196 -15.01 -4.96 -6.48
N ARG A 197 -15.90 -5.93 -6.23
CA ARG A 197 -16.64 -6.64 -7.29
C ARG A 197 -17.31 -5.67 -8.27
N ARG A 198 -18.10 -4.74 -7.73
CA ARG A 198 -18.84 -3.76 -8.55
C ARG A 198 -17.93 -2.75 -9.24
N PHE A 199 -16.88 -2.32 -8.54
CA PHE A 199 -15.95 -1.31 -9.02
C PHE A 199 -15.16 -1.81 -10.24
N PHE A 200 -14.48 -2.95 -10.12
CA PHE A 200 -13.65 -3.46 -11.21
C PHE A 200 -14.47 -3.92 -12.40
N ALA A 201 -15.64 -4.55 -12.18
CA ALA A 201 -16.54 -4.92 -13.27
C ALA A 201 -17.04 -3.71 -14.08
N ARG A 202 -17.14 -2.53 -13.45
CA ARG A 202 -17.59 -1.29 -14.10
C ARG A 202 -16.47 -0.52 -14.80
N HIS A 203 -15.32 -0.39 -14.14
CA HIS A 203 -14.26 0.54 -14.56
C HIS A 203 -13.12 -0.14 -15.34
N PHE A 204 -13.04 -1.48 -15.25
CA PHE A 204 -12.07 -2.32 -15.93
C PHE A 204 -12.79 -3.54 -16.57
N PRO A 205 -13.83 -3.34 -17.39
CA PRO A 205 -14.63 -4.44 -17.93
C PRO A 205 -13.86 -5.38 -18.86
N GLU A 206 -12.71 -4.94 -19.38
CA GLU A 206 -11.79 -5.77 -20.16
C GLU A 206 -11.00 -6.78 -19.31
N GLU A 207 -11.01 -6.62 -17.98
CA GLU A 207 -10.33 -7.49 -17.02
C GLU A 207 -11.35 -8.27 -16.20
N ARG A 208 -11.25 -9.59 -16.26
CA ARG A 208 -12.15 -10.47 -15.50
C ARG A 208 -11.47 -10.94 -14.22
N TYR A 209 -11.85 -10.33 -13.10
CA TYR A 209 -11.39 -10.70 -11.78
C TYR A 209 -12.34 -11.72 -11.14
N ARG A 210 -11.84 -12.94 -10.91
CA ARG A 210 -12.56 -14.02 -10.19
C ARG A 210 -11.99 -14.30 -8.80
N ILE A 211 -10.72 -13.95 -8.61
CA ILE A 211 -9.95 -14.29 -7.40
C ILE A 211 -9.46 -13.02 -6.73
N GLY A 212 -9.68 -12.94 -5.42
CA GLY A 212 -8.93 -12.07 -4.54
C GLY A 212 -7.79 -12.85 -3.87
N ALA A 213 -6.62 -12.24 -3.76
CA ALA A 213 -5.48 -12.80 -3.05
C ALA A 213 -4.96 -11.83 -1.99
N CYS A 214 -4.34 -12.33 -0.93
CA CYS A 214 -3.72 -11.51 0.09
C CYS A 214 -2.47 -12.21 0.61
N HIS A 215 -1.42 -11.42 0.82
CA HIS A 215 -0.12 -11.86 1.30
C HIS A 215 0.23 -10.97 2.49
N SER A 216 0.14 -11.51 3.71
CA SER A 216 0.27 -10.71 4.92
C SER A 216 0.64 -11.56 6.13
N TRP A 217 1.44 -11.01 7.03
CA TRP A 217 1.67 -11.57 8.36
C TRP A 217 0.36 -11.76 9.15
N LEU A 218 -0.68 -10.98 8.83
CA LEU A 218 -2.01 -11.14 9.42
C LEU A 218 -2.70 -12.45 9.02
N LEU A 219 -2.17 -13.17 8.03
CA LEU A 219 -2.65 -14.50 7.61
C LEU A 219 -1.82 -15.65 8.20
N ASP A 220 -0.92 -15.36 9.15
CA ASP A 220 -0.26 -16.42 9.92
C ASP A 220 -1.28 -17.11 10.85
N ASP A 221 -1.50 -18.41 10.65
CA ASP A 221 -2.43 -19.20 11.45
C ASP A 221 -2.03 -19.25 12.93
N GLN A 222 -0.74 -19.06 13.26
CA GLN A 222 -0.26 -19.02 14.64
C GLN A 222 -0.95 -17.91 15.45
N LEU A 223 -1.42 -16.83 14.81
CA LEU A 223 -2.15 -15.76 15.48
C LEU A 223 -3.40 -16.26 16.22
N ARG A 224 -4.00 -17.39 15.81
CA ARG A 224 -5.15 -18.01 16.51
C ARG A 224 -4.81 -18.49 17.92
N ASP A 225 -3.56 -18.89 18.15
CA ASP A 225 -3.09 -19.36 19.46
C ASP A 225 -2.76 -18.19 20.41
N HIS A 226 -2.59 -16.97 19.86
CA HIS A 226 -2.14 -15.80 20.62
C HIS A 226 -3.18 -14.69 20.76
N LEU A 227 -4.21 -14.66 19.91
CA LEU A 227 -5.25 -13.62 19.91
C LEU A 227 -6.57 -14.13 20.53
N PRO A 228 -7.37 -13.24 21.14
CA PRO A 228 -8.72 -13.59 21.60
C PRO A 228 -9.62 -14.02 20.44
N GLU A 229 -10.54 -14.95 20.69
CA GLU A 229 -11.49 -15.49 19.68
C GLU A 229 -12.30 -14.40 18.95
N HIS A 230 -12.59 -13.28 19.61
CA HIS A 230 -13.34 -12.16 19.05
C HIS A 230 -12.46 -11.14 18.31
N SER A 231 -11.18 -11.46 18.06
CA SER A 231 -10.27 -10.59 17.34
C SER A 231 -10.71 -10.41 15.88
N ASN A 232 -10.79 -9.16 15.45
CA ASN A 232 -11.06 -8.81 14.06
C ASN A 232 -10.00 -9.37 13.10
N ILE A 233 -8.76 -9.61 13.57
CA ILE A 233 -7.71 -10.24 12.75
C ILE A 233 -8.12 -11.68 12.40
N LEU A 234 -8.65 -12.43 13.36
CA LEU A 234 -9.09 -13.81 13.12
C LEU A 234 -10.31 -13.84 12.20
N GLY A 235 -11.27 -12.94 12.41
CA GLY A 235 -12.40 -12.79 11.49
C GLY A 235 -11.99 -12.35 10.07
N PHE A 236 -10.90 -11.60 9.94
CA PHE A 236 -10.30 -11.28 8.64
C PHE A 236 -9.63 -12.51 8.00
N GLN A 237 -8.91 -13.33 8.77
CA GLN A 237 -8.33 -14.58 8.28
C GLN A 237 -9.40 -15.54 7.74
N ASP A 238 -10.56 -15.60 8.39
CA ASP A 238 -11.66 -16.48 7.98
C ASP A 238 -12.25 -16.16 6.60
N LEU A 239 -11.90 -15.01 6.01
CA LEU A 239 -12.27 -14.66 4.64
C LEU A 239 -11.49 -15.49 3.61
N PHE A 240 -10.36 -16.08 3.98
CA PHE A 240 -9.41 -16.68 3.06
C PHE A 240 -9.33 -18.19 3.21
N ARG A 241 -9.12 -18.86 2.07
CA ARG A 241 -8.52 -20.19 2.04
C ARG A 241 -7.01 -20.04 1.96
N THR A 242 -6.27 -20.76 2.78
CA THR A 242 -4.80 -20.76 2.73
C THR A 242 -4.33 -21.33 1.40
N ALA A 243 -3.51 -20.57 0.68
CA ALA A 243 -2.85 -21.01 -0.55
C ALA A 243 -1.64 -21.90 -0.23
N TYR A 244 -0.74 -21.38 0.59
CA TYR A 244 0.48 -22.03 1.03
C TYR A 244 1.05 -21.28 2.24
N LYS A 245 2.03 -21.92 2.89
CA LYS A 245 2.83 -21.33 3.96
C LYS A 245 4.26 -21.18 3.48
N ASP A 246 4.93 -20.15 3.99
CA ASP A 246 6.37 -20.00 3.81
C ASP A 246 7.12 -20.70 4.95
N ASP A 247 8.30 -21.20 4.63
CA ASP A 247 9.17 -21.90 5.58
C ASP A 247 10.17 -20.95 6.26
N GLU A 248 10.36 -19.75 5.70
CA GLU A 248 11.27 -18.74 6.25
C GLU A 248 10.54 -17.77 7.19
N PRO A 249 11.10 -17.49 8.38
CA PRO A 249 10.57 -16.47 9.28
C PRO A 249 10.51 -15.08 8.65
N SER A 250 9.45 -14.34 8.97
CA SER A 250 9.22 -12.95 8.61
C SER A 250 9.02 -12.06 9.84
N ASP A 251 9.80 -12.28 10.91
CA ASP A 251 9.61 -11.62 12.22
C ASP A 251 9.61 -10.09 12.16
N ARG A 252 10.34 -9.51 11.20
CA ARG A 252 10.46 -8.05 11.02
C ARG A 252 9.17 -7.40 10.52
N GLU A 253 8.34 -8.10 9.76
CA GLU A 253 7.07 -7.56 9.25
C GLU A 253 6.06 -7.23 10.37
N PRO A 254 5.62 -8.19 11.22
CA PRO A 254 4.70 -7.88 12.30
C PRO A 254 5.29 -6.84 13.25
N VAL A 255 6.62 -6.85 13.48
CA VAL A 255 7.27 -5.80 14.28
C VAL A 255 7.09 -4.43 13.63
N GLY A 256 7.39 -4.30 12.34
CA GLY A 256 7.25 -3.06 11.59
C GLY A 256 5.80 -2.55 11.49
N PHE A 257 4.81 -3.44 11.32
CA PHE A 257 3.40 -3.05 11.24
C PHE A 257 2.80 -2.72 12.61
N VAL A 258 3.11 -3.49 13.65
CA VAL A 258 2.52 -3.31 14.99
C VAL A 258 3.20 -2.18 15.75
N PHE A 259 4.51 -2.01 15.63
CA PHE A 259 5.28 -1.05 16.44
C PHE A 259 5.80 0.15 15.64
N GLY A 260 5.91 0.04 14.33
CA GLY A 260 6.27 1.12 13.44
C GLY A 260 7.66 0.99 12.84
N ASP A 261 8.61 0.34 13.50
CA ASP A 261 9.96 0.13 12.97
C ASP A 261 10.36 -1.36 13.07
N PRO A 262 10.65 -2.04 11.94
CA PRO A 262 11.03 -3.45 11.90
C PRO A 262 12.34 -3.78 12.64
N GLU A 263 13.18 -2.77 12.95
CA GLU A 263 14.48 -2.98 13.60
C GLU A 263 14.43 -2.89 15.13
N LEU A 264 13.24 -2.68 15.70
CA LEU A 264 13.12 -2.50 17.15
C LEU A 264 13.50 -3.79 17.90
N PRO A 265 14.33 -3.69 18.97
CA PRO A 265 14.70 -4.84 19.77
C PRO A 265 13.47 -5.39 20.51
N VAL A 266 13.19 -6.68 20.30
CA VAL A 266 11.99 -7.37 20.85
C VAL A 266 11.86 -7.20 22.36
N ALA A 267 12.97 -7.23 23.10
CA ALA A 267 13.02 -7.11 24.55
C ALA A 267 12.39 -5.82 25.12
N GLY A 268 12.29 -4.76 24.30
CA GLY A 268 11.75 -3.46 24.70
C GLY A 268 10.36 -3.14 24.14
N LEU A 269 9.73 -4.06 23.41
CA LEU A 269 8.46 -3.78 22.74
C LEU A 269 7.30 -3.61 23.75
N PRO A 270 6.43 -2.59 23.56
CA PRO A 270 5.26 -2.39 24.42
C PRO A 270 4.27 -3.56 24.29
N GLN A 271 3.44 -3.75 25.31
CA GLN A 271 2.53 -4.91 25.43
C GLN A 271 1.12 -4.50 25.86
N ASP A 272 0.69 -3.30 25.47
CA ASP A 272 -0.57 -2.68 25.93
C ASP A 272 -1.80 -3.32 25.27
N THR A 273 -1.67 -3.72 24.01
CA THR A 273 -2.75 -4.36 23.23
C THR A 273 -2.55 -5.87 23.08
N ALA A 274 -3.61 -6.59 22.72
CA ALA A 274 -3.54 -8.04 22.50
C ALA A 274 -2.57 -8.42 21.39
N VAL A 275 -2.56 -7.68 20.28
CA VAL A 275 -1.65 -7.94 19.14
C VAL A 275 -0.20 -7.63 19.49
N GLN A 276 0.05 -6.58 20.27
CA GLN A 276 1.39 -6.29 20.79
C GLN A 276 1.89 -7.43 21.68
N ARG A 277 1.06 -7.92 22.62
CA ARG A 277 1.41 -9.08 23.47
C ARG A 277 1.66 -10.33 22.66
N ALA A 278 0.82 -10.62 21.67
CA ALA A 278 0.98 -11.77 20.79
C ALA A 278 2.36 -11.75 20.11
N VAL A 279 2.66 -10.66 19.38
CA VAL A 279 3.91 -10.54 18.63
C VAL A 279 5.13 -10.59 19.56
N THR A 280 5.13 -9.78 20.62
CA THR A 280 6.29 -9.69 21.53
C THR A 280 6.56 -10.99 22.27
N ARG A 281 5.53 -11.64 22.84
CA ARG A 281 5.74 -12.85 23.67
C ARG A 281 6.17 -14.04 22.82
N HIS A 282 5.53 -14.24 21.67
CA HIS A 282 5.90 -15.33 20.76
C HIS A 282 7.38 -15.26 20.37
N LEU A 283 7.87 -14.05 20.04
CA LEU A 283 9.28 -13.83 19.71
C LEU A 283 10.21 -14.00 20.94
N LEU A 284 9.80 -13.55 22.14
CA LEU A 284 10.59 -13.74 23.36
C LEU A 284 10.69 -15.21 23.79
N ASP A 285 9.66 -16.00 23.50
CA ASP A 285 9.60 -17.43 23.80
C ASP A 285 10.38 -18.27 22.75
N GLY A 286 11.02 -17.63 21.77
CA GLY A 286 11.81 -18.27 20.72
C GLY A 286 10.98 -18.76 19.53
N GLY A 287 9.71 -18.36 19.45
CA GLY A 287 8.87 -18.57 18.27
C GLY A 287 9.20 -17.59 17.14
N HIS A 288 8.68 -17.90 15.96
CA HIS A 288 8.81 -17.09 14.75
C HIS A 288 7.44 -16.82 14.13
N TRP A 289 7.31 -15.68 13.45
CA TRP A 289 6.15 -15.33 12.63
C TRP A 289 6.45 -15.54 11.15
N TYR A 290 5.41 -15.83 10.38
CA TYR A 290 5.53 -16.15 8.96
C TYR A 290 4.59 -15.28 8.12
N LEU A 291 4.92 -15.16 6.84
CA LEU A 291 4.01 -14.57 5.87
C LEU A 291 2.92 -15.60 5.52
N GLY A 292 1.65 -15.22 5.67
CA GLY A 292 0.53 -16.03 5.25
C GLY A 292 0.06 -15.64 3.85
N HIS A 293 -0.35 -16.64 3.07
CA HIS A 293 -0.84 -16.46 1.70
C HIS A 293 -2.25 -17.04 1.59
N GLY A 294 -3.22 -16.17 1.34
CA GLY A 294 -4.64 -16.53 1.29
C GLY A 294 -5.29 -16.09 -0.01
N TRP A 295 -6.39 -16.75 -0.36
CA TRP A 295 -7.22 -16.39 -1.50
C TRP A 295 -8.71 -16.61 -1.20
N PHE A 296 -9.56 -15.94 -1.97
CA PHE A 296 -11.00 -16.12 -1.94
C PHE A 296 -11.61 -15.89 -3.33
N GLU A 297 -12.82 -16.41 -3.53
CA GLU A 297 -13.60 -16.15 -4.74
C GLU A 297 -14.34 -14.81 -4.59
N LEU A 298 -14.16 -13.93 -5.58
CA LEU A 298 -14.93 -12.70 -5.72
C LEU A 298 -16.34 -13.06 -6.15
#